data_AF-A0A0S8IPC7-F1
#
_entry.id   AF-A0A0S8IPC7-F1
#
_cell.length_a   1.000
_cell.length_b   1.000
_cell.length_c   1.000
_cell.angle_alpha   90.00
_cell.angle_beta   90.00
_cell.angle_gamma   90.00
#
_symmetry.space_group_name_H-M   'P 1'
#
loop_
_entity.id
_entity.type
_entity.pdbx_description
1 polymer ?
#
loop_
_entity_poly.entity_id
_entity_poly.type
_entity_poly.pdbx_seq_one_letter_code
_entity_poly.pdbx_strand_id
1 'polypeptide(L)'
;MWARPVCADIIYLKAGGALRGEIIEQDEKTITLRVPYGRMIIKRSHVQRIEKEDVLNVLLAQSDGLLKDGKTDAAVAKLEETVRRFPSSVSARERLLRLYHRRAESLHTQGRLLEADRFYRRILELAPDDEEAAEHTRKVDAIRKDAPAAEKEARLLLSFGQYRQALETFNRLAEVVPGSAVRNRRFIARAHAGYGARLLEFKRFAEACSHYNAAVKLDPTLLARRKDEVVIARFSPIVSEINEKGRTLSDARWETLAAELKAIIALDDKNPHFHYALAVCYHELERYAEAAREYAVVTGEKPDLSALPGSLGALQQRAKKKTESDPIILSFRKPSFTDVRPGPTQVLETEHFIIHHHNDEMAVLVARAAEYFLRRNYKVFLDAMPENCWSKKCDVFIYRTHEEYLQQSHQPSWSPAMASTTGIAGQLERHHIMTYQTVEDLTASHLTHEITHIIHGAVVHYHGSNPIWLREGIAVRQEPWFKRMRMARIIREAQNDGKLLTLEQVIEQKGYPPGELVDLFYAQSYALVTALQRSGGKEQFTQFCRQACTAKALAAVKEVYGLDRDELEKRWKKHEADLMSLLDKV
;
A
#
# COMPACT_ATOMS: atom_id res chain seq x y z
N MET A 1 39.87 -29.13 25.48
CA MET A 1 40.82 -28.12 24.96
C MET A 1 40.57 -26.85 25.76
N TRP A 2 41.57 -26.36 26.52
CA TRP A 2 41.38 -25.23 27.42
C TRP A 2 41.25 -23.94 26.59
N ALA A 3 40.23 -23.11 26.85
CA ALA A 3 40.06 -21.83 26.16
C ALA A 3 41.25 -20.91 26.44
N ARG A 4 41.79 -20.24 25.42
CA ARG A 4 42.87 -19.26 25.58
C ARG A 4 42.39 -18.13 26.50
N PRO A 5 43.23 -17.66 27.45
CA PRO A 5 42.86 -16.57 28.34
C PRO A 5 42.66 -15.27 27.53
N VAL A 6 41.67 -14.47 27.94
CA VAL A 6 41.25 -13.22 27.26
C VAL A 6 42.29 -12.10 27.40
N CYS A 7 43.12 -12.18 28.44
CA CYS A 7 44.24 -11.30 28.76
C CYS A 7 45.42 -12.15 29.28
N ALA A 8 46.62 -11.57 29.35
CA ALA A 8 47.79 -12.22 29.94
C ALA A 8 48.53 -11.25 30.86
N ASP A 9 48.52 -11.55 32.16
CA ASP A 9 49.38 -10.86 33.12
C ASP A 9 50.84 -11.23 32.84
N ILE A 10 51.74 -10.27 33.03
CA ILE A 10 53.18 -10.46 32.85
C ILE A 10 53.84 -10.55 34.23
N ILE A 11 54.42 -11.70 34.54
CA ILE A 11 55.19 -11.95 35.76
C ILE A 11 56.67 -11.90 35.42
N TYR A 12 57.36 -10.87 35.91
CA TYR A 12 58.81 -10.73 35.81
C TYR A 12 59.48 -11.54 36.93
N LEU A 13 60.41 -12.42 36.56
CA LEU A 13 61.10 -13.31 37.50
C LEU A 13 62.43 -12.69 37.96
N LYS A 14 62.80 -12.91 39.23
CA LYS A 14 64.08 -12.42 39.78
C LYS A 14 65.32 -13.02 39.10
N ALA A 15 65.20 -14.22 38.53
CA ALA A 15 66.26 -14.89 37.80
C ALA A 15 66.42 -14.39 36.35
N GLY A 16 65.62 -13.41 35.93
CA GLY A 16 65.51 -12.98 34.53
C GLY A 16 64.39 -13.71 33.79
N GLY A 17 63.83 -13.05 32.78
CA GLY A 17 62.71 -13.55 31.98
C GLY A 17 61.34 -13.13 32.51
N ALA A 18 60.31 -13.34 31.68
CA ALA A 18 58.92 -13.00 31.98
C ALA A 18 57.98 -14.13 31.57
N LEU A 19 56.96 -14.38 32.38
CA LEU A 19 55.92 -15.38 32.11
C LEU A 19 54.61 -14.66 31.82
N ARG A 20 53.89 -15.13 30.78
CA ARG A 20 52.58 -14.60 30.37
C ARG A 20 51.48 -15.61 30.68
N GLY A 21 50.47 -15.19 31.43
CA GLY A 21 49.28 -16.01 31.74
C GLY A 21 48.28 -15.25 32.60
N GLU A 22 47.04 -15.73 32.66
CA GLU A 22 46.00 -15.14 33.53
C GLU A 22 46.23 -15.61 34.97
N ILE A 23 46.46 -14.70 35.92
CA ILE A 23 46.57 -15.08 37.34
C ILE A 23 45.18 -15.47 37.84
N ILE A 24 45.01 -16.74 38.20
CA ILE A 24 43.74 -17.29 38.67
C ILE A 24 43.67 -17.44 40.19
N GLU A 25 44.81 -17.53 40.85
CA GLU A 25 44.92 -17.62 42.31
C GLU A 25 46.27 -17.05 42.76
N GLN A 26 46.29 -16.36 43.88
CA GLN A 26 47.50 -15.80 44.48
C GLN A 26 47.39 -15.85 46.01
N ASP A 27 48.36 -16.50 46.65
CA ASP A 27 48.53 -16.49 48.10
C ASP A 27 49.92 -15.95 48.48
N GLU A 28 50.27 -15.99 49.77
CA GLU A 28 51.56 -15.47 50.26
C GLU A 28 52.77 -16.27 49.75
N LYS A 29 52.59 -17.53 49.35
CA LYS A 29 53.66 -18.47 48.98
C LYS A 29 53.72 -18.74 47.48
N THR A 30 52.60 -18.66 46.77
CA THR A 30 52.47 -19.08 45.37
C THR A 30 51.55 -18.20 44.55
N ILE A 31 51.78 -18.21 43.23
CA ILE A 31 50.90 -17.63 42.22
C ILE A 31 50.57 -18.72 41.21
N THR A 32 49.28 -18.94 40.96
CA THR A 32 48.79 -19.88 39.95
C THR A 32 48.36 -19.11 38.70
N LEU A 33 48.99 -19.44 37.58
CA LEU A 33 48.67 -18.91 36.26
C LEU A 33 47.90 -19.93 35.44
N ARG A 34 46.91 -19.45 34.69
CA ARG A 34 46.34 -20.15 33.55
C ARG A 34 47.13 -19.74 32.30
N VAL A 35 47.78 -20.73 31.70
CA VAL A 35 48.56 -20.59 30.46
C VAL A 35 47.93 -21.44 29.35
N PRO A 36 48.26 -21.24 28.05
CA PRO A 36 47.60 -21.95 26.95
C PRO A 36 47.60 -23.48 27.04
N TYR A 37 48.57 -24.05 27.78
CA TYR A 37 48.77 -25.49 27.90
C TYR A 37 48.34 -26.07 29.26
N GLY A 38 47.74 -25.27 30.16
CA GLY A 38 47.25 -25.74 31.46
C GLY A 38 47.39 -24.72 32.59
N ARG A 39 47.54 -25.22 33.82
CA ARG A 39 47.84 -24.42 35.01
C ARG A 39 49.32 -24.51 35.36
N MET A 40 49.91 -23.40 35.77
CA MET A 40 51.30 -23.30 36.17
C MET A 40 51.39 -22.60 37.53
N ILE A 41 52.09 -23.20 38.49
CA ILE A 41 52.24 -22.66 39.85
C ILE A 41 53.68 -22.17 40.02
N ILE A 42 53.84 -20.94 40.52
CA ILE A 42 55.14 -20.31 40.75
C ILE A 42 55.24 -19.89 42.21
N LYS A 43 56.41 -20.09 42.83
CA LYS A 43 56.67 -19.55 44.17
C LYS A 43 56.76 -18.03 44.14
N ARG A 44 56.07 -17.36 45.08
CA ARG A 44 56.08 -15.89 45.22
C ARG A 44 57.50 -15.34 45.41
N SER A 45 58.38 -16.10 46.06
CA SER A 45 59.79 -15.75 46.26
C SER A 45 60.57 -15.52 44.95
N HIS A 46 60.15 -16.14 43.84
CA HIS A 46 60.79 -16.03 42.52
C HIS A 46 60.26 -14.85 41.69
N VAL A 47 59.20 -14.17 42.14
CA VAL A 47 58.58 -13.05 41.40
C VAL A 47 59.21 -11.73 41.81
N GLN A 48 59.60 -10.94 40.81
CA GLN A 48 60.13 -9.58 40.97
C GLN A 48 59.01 -8.54 40.90
N ARG A 49 58.19 -8.61 39.85
CA ARG A 49 57.08 -7.67 39.60
C ARG A 49 55.97 -8.40 38.84
N ILE A 50 54.74 -7.99 39.09
CA ILE A 50 53.57 -8.42 38.32
C ILE A 50 52.99 -7.20 37.64
N GLU A 51 52.82 -7.27 36.33
CA GLU A 51 52.08 -6.30 35.54
C GLU A 51 50.77 -6.97 35.12
N LYS A 52 49.66 -6.53 35.72
CA LYS A 52 48.35 -7.06 35.39
C LYS A 52 47.80 -6.35 34.16
N GLU A 53 47.31 -7.12 33.20
CA GLU A 53 46.69 -6.53 32.02
C GLU A 53 45.25 -6.13 32.34
N ASP A 54 44.86 -4.90 32.00
CA ASP A 54 43.51 -4.42 32.24
C ASP A 54 42.54 -5.05 31.23
N VAL A 55 41.90 -6.13 31.68
CA VAL A 55 40.93 -6.92 30.90
C VAL A 55 39.82 -6.06 30.29
N LEU A 56 39.38 -5.01 31.00
CA LEU A 56 38.37 -4.09 30.47
C LEU A 56 38.92 -3.37 29.24
N ASN A 57 40.12 -2.79 29.33
CA ASN A 57 40.74 -2.06 28.21
C ASN A 57 41.04 -2.98 27.02
N VAL A 58 41.45 -4.23 27.26
CA VAL A 58 41.65 -5.22 26.19
C VAL A 58 40.36 -5.50 25.44
N LEU A 59 39.26 -5.76 26.17
CA LEU A 59 37.96 -6.02 25.55
C LEU A 59 37.41 -4.79 24.81
N LEU A 60 37.58 -3.60 25.38
CA LEU A 60 37.22 -2.34 24.75
C LEU A 60 38.03 -2.11 23.46
N ALA A 61 39.35 -2.32 23.47
CA ALA A 61 40.20 -2.21 22.30
C ALA A 61 39.84 -3.24 21.22
N GLN A 62 39.49 -4.48 21.60
CA GLN A 62 38.98 -5.49 20.68
C GLN A 62 37.68 -5.04 20.02
N SER A 63 36.74 -4.46 20.79
CA SER A 63 35.51 -3.91 20.24
C SER A 63 35.76 -2.74 19.26
N ASP A 64 36.71 -1.85 19.57
CA ASP A 64 37.09 -0.75 18.69
C ASP A 64 37.74 -1.26 17.40
N GLY A 65 38.57 -2.30 17.49
CA GLY A 65 39.15 -2.98 16.33
C GLY A 65 38.07 -3.57 15.42
N LEU A 66 37.06 -4.22 15.98
CA LEU A 66 35.92 -4.75 15.22
C LEU A 66 35.13 -3.62 14.52
N LEU A 67 34.97 -2.46 15.15
CA LEU A 67 34.33 -1.30 14.53
C LEU A 67 35.15 -0.74 13.37
N LYS A 68 36.48 -0.66 13.52
CA LYS A 68 37.39 -0.22 12.44
C LYS A 68 37.34 -1.16 11.23
N ASP A 69 37.18 -2.46 11.48
CA ASP A 69 37.01 -3.48 10.44
C ASP A 69 35.60 -3.46 9.78
N GLY A 70 34.69 -2.59 10.23
CA GLY A 70 33.29 -2.57 9.78
C GLY A 70 32.44 -3.74 10.30
N LYS A 71 32.95 -4.53 11.25
CA LYS A 71 32.27 -5.70 11.84
C LYS A 71 31.38 -5.27 13.01
N THR A 72 30.42 -4.41 12.71
CA THR A 72 29.64 -3.70 13.71
C THR A 72 28.80 -4.64 14.59
N ASP A 73 28.24 -5.75 14.07
CA ASP A 73 27.50 -6.72 14.89
C ASP A 73 28.40 -7.50 15.87
N ALA A 74 29.60 -7.85 15.42
CA ALA A 74 30.59 -8.48 16.29
C ALA A 74 31.05 -7.51 17.40
N ALA A 75 31.21 -6.23 17.08
CA ALA A 75 31.52 -5.19 18.06
C ALA A 75 30.40 -5.02 19.10
N VAL A 76 29.13 -5.02 18.68
CA VAL A 76 27.97 -5.02 19.59
C VAL A 76 28.04 -6.21 20.54
N ALA A 77 28.15 -7.43 20.02
CA ALA A 77 28.22 -8.63 20.83
C ALA A 77 29.39 -8.59 21.83
N LYS A 78 30.52 -8.03 21.42
CA LYS A 78 31.70 -7.87 22.27
C LYS A 78 31.52 -6.83 23.38
N LEU A 79 30.88 -5.71 23.08
CA LEU A 79 30.56 -4.69 24.07
C LEU A 79 29.48 -5.18 25.05
N GLU A 80 28.48 -5.93 24.59
CA GLU A 80 27.51 -6.60 25.47
C GLU A 80 28.18 -7.59 26.42
N GLU A 81 29.11 -8.41 25.92
CA GLU A 81 29.94 -9.29 26.75
C GLU A 81 30.73 -8.48 27.79
N THR A 82 31.33 -7.37 27.36
CA THR A 82 32.12 -6.49 28.23
C THR A 82 31.27 -5.86 29.33
N VAL A 83 30.08 -5.35 29.01
CA VAL A 83 29.16 -4.78 30.00
C VAL A 83 28.64 -5.85 30.96
N ARG A 84 28.34 -7.07 30.48
CA ARG A 84 27.98 -8.21 31.37
C ARG A 84 29.11 -8.56 32.34
N ARG A 85 30.37 -8.52 31.90
CA ARG A 85 31.54 -8.84 32.74
C ARG A 85 31.91 -7.70 33.68
N PHE A 86 31.68 -6.46 33.27
CA PHE A 86 32.01 -5.25 34.03
C PHE A 86 30.80 -4.29 34.15
N PRO A 87 29.74 -4.64 34.89
CA PRO A 87 28.50 -3.86 34.94
C PRO A 87 28.67 -2.42 35.44
N SER A 88 29.65 -2.18 36.32
CA SER A 88 29.96 -0.85 36.86
C SER A 88 30.71 0.04 35.88
N SER A 89 31.25 -0.49 34.78
CA SER A 89 32.03 0.30 33.81
C SER A 89 31.16 1.29 33.06
N VAL A 90 31.36 2.59 33.31
CA VAL A 90 30.68 3.68 32.59
C VAL A 90 31.15 3.70 31.13
N SER A 91 32.45 3.58 30.88
CA SER A 91 33.01 3.62 29.52
C SER A 91 32.46 2.51 28.62
N ALA A 92 32.31 1.28 29.15
CA ALA A 92 31.75 0.17 28.37
C ALA A 92 30.27 0.41 28.06
N ARG A 93 29.49 0.89 29.04
CA ARG A 93 28.08 1.24 28.87
C ARG A 93 27.87 2.35 27.86
N GLU A 94 28.63 3.44 27.95
CA GLU A 94 28.56 4.56 27.00
C GLU A 94 28.91 4.14 25.57
N ARG A 95 29.95 3.30 25.40
CA ARG A 95 30.32 2.77 24.07
C ARG A 95 29.21 1.90 23.49
N LEU A 96 28.61 1.04 24.32
CA LEU A 96 27.50 0.19 23.91
C LEU A 96 26.25 1.02 23.55
N LEU A 97 25.89 2.01 24.38
CA LEU A 97 24.79 2.94 24.13
C LEU A 97 24.97 3.67 22.79
N ARG A 98 26.12 4.30 22.56
CA ARG A 98 26.41 4.97 21.27
C ARG A 98 26.25 4.04 20.07
N LEU A 99 26.64 2.78 20.23
CA LEU A 99 26.53 1.79 19.16
C LEU A 99 25.08 1.36 18.94
N TYR A 100 24.30 1.19 20.00
CA TYR A 100 22.86 0.93 19.91
C TYR A 100 22.12 2.09 19.24
N HIS A 101 22.38 3.36 19.58
CA HIS A 101 21.73 4.50 18.89
C HIS A 101 22.03 4.49 17.41
N ARG A 102 23.31 4.37 17.02
CA ARG A 102 23.69 4.32 15.59
C ARG A 102 23.00 3.18 14.84
N ARG A 103 22.85 2.02 15.48
CA ARG A 103 22.13 0.88 14.88
C ARG A 103 20.64 1.13 14.79
N ALA A 104 20.02 1.63 15.86
CA ALA A 104 18.61 1.94 15.92
C ALA A 104 18.24 2.98 14.85
N GLU A 105 18.98 4.09 14.77
CA GLU A 105 18.79 5.16 13.79
C GLU A 105 18.99 4.67 12.34
N SER A 106 20.04 3.88 12.10
CA SER A 106 20.29 3.29 10.78
C SER A 106 19.16 2.34 10.34
N LEU A 107 18.63 1.54 11.26
CA LEU A 107 17.49 0.65 10.97
C LEU A 107 16.20 1.43 10.81
N HIS A 108 16.01 2.48 11.61
CA HIS A 108 14.85 3.37 11.54
C HIS A 108 14.78 4.08 10.19
N THR A 109 15.89 4.67 9.74
CA THR A 109 15.99 5.35 8.43
C THR A 109 15.80 4.40 7.25
N GLN A 110 16.09 3.10 7.42
CA GLN A 110 15.79 2.05 6.44
C GLN A 110 14.34 1.55 6.50
N GLY A 111 13.50 2.05 7.42
CA GLY A 111 12.14 1.57 7.64
C GLY A 111 12.04 0.21 8.34
N ARG A 112 13.14 -0.34 8.86
CA ARG A 112 13.20 -1.62 9.58
C ARG A 112 12.81 -1.45 11.04
N LEU A 113 11.61 -0.91 11.27
CA LEU A 113 11.14 -0.44 12.57
C LEU A 113 11.15 -1.53 13.65
N LEU A 114 10.78 -2.77 13.31
CA LEU A 114 10.80 -3.88 14.27
C LEU A 114 12.21 -4.17 14.80
N GLU A 115 13.21 -4.06 13.95
CA GLU A 115 14.60 -4.29 14.32
C GLU A 115 15.17 -3.09 15.07
N ALA A 116 14.80 -1.87 14.67
CA ALA A 116 15.13 -0.65 15.39
C ALA A 116 14.57 -0.67 16.82
N ASP A 117 13.29 -1.04 17.00
CA ASP A 117 12.62 -1.15 18.30
C ASP A 117 13.36 -2.10 19.26
N ARG A 118 14.01 -3.16 18.75
CA ARG A 118 14.84 -4.04 19.60
C ARG A 118 16.03 -3.29 20.19
N PHE A 119 16.70 -2.45 19.40
CA PHE A 119 17.83 -1.65 19.88
C PHE A 119 17.37 -0.50 20.80
N TYR A 120 16.26 0.18 20.48
CA TYR A 120 15.69 1.19 21.35
C TYR A 120 15.30 0.63 22.73
N ARG A 121 14.74 -0.58 22.80
CA ARG A 121 14.48 -1.23 24.10
C ARG A 121 15.76 -1.54 24.87
N ARG A 122 16.83 -1.97 24.19
CA ARG A 122 18.15 -2.17 24.82
C ARG A 122 18.79 -0.87 25.32
N ILE A 123 18.54 0.25 24.65
CA ILE A 123 18.93 1.57 25.13
C ILE A 123 18.23 1.86 26.46
N LEU A 124 16.90 1.69 26.52
CA LEU A 124 16.13 1.93 27.75
C LEU A 124 16.49 0.99 28.92
N GLU A 125 16.99 -0.22 28.64
CA GLU A 125 17.55 -1.10 29.69
C GLU A 125 18.82 -0.52 30.32
N LEU A 126 19.62 0.24 29.57
CA LEU A 126 20.90 0.82 30.01
C LEU A 126 20.80 2.29 30.45
N ALA A 127 19.89 3.05 29.85
CA ALA A 127 19.61 4.47 30.06
C ALA A 127 18.08 4.69 30.05
N PRO A 128 17.38 4.47 31.18
CA PRO A 128 15.92 4.57 31.25
C PRO A 128 15.36 5.98 30.98
N ASP A 129 16.19 7.00 31.09
CA ASP A 129 15.91 8.41 30.86
C ASP A 129 16.14 8.86 29.41
N ASP A 130 16.53 7.95 28.51
CA ASP A 130 16.71 8.25 27.09
C ASP A 130 15.38 8.62 26.40
N GLU A 131 15.22 9.90 26.08
CA GLU A 131 13.98 10.43 25.52
C GLU A 131 13.68 9.90 24.11
N GLU A 132 14.70 9.74 23.26
CA GLU A 132 14.55 9.27 21.88
C GLU A 132 14.02 7.82 21.86
N ALA A 133 14.67 6.95 22.64
CA ALA A 133 14.27 5.55 22.76
C ALA A 133 12.90 5.42 23.42
N ALA A 134 12.60 6.25 24.43
CA ALA A 134 11.29 6.28 25.07
C ALA A 134 10.19 6.71 24.09
N GLU A 135 10.42 7.75 23.28
CA GLU A 135 9.45 8.19 22.28
C GLU A 135 9.21 7.12 21.21
N HIS A 136 10.27 6.51 20.67
CA HIS A 136 10.15 5.46 19.66
C HIS A 136 9.35 4.26 20.18
N THR A 137 9.72 3.73 21.35
CA THR A 137 9.07 2.56 21.93
C THR A 137 7.61 2.83 22.29
N ARG A 138 7.27 4.03 22.79
CA ARG A 138 5.86 4.45 23.02
C ARG A 138 5.05 4.42 21.72
N LYS A 139 5.58 4.94 20.61
CA LYS A 139 4.90 4.92 19.31
C LYS A 139 4.69 3.48 18.81
N VAL A 140 5.70 2.63 18.93
CA VAL A 140 5.61 1.21 18.54
C VAL A 140 4.62 0.45 19.42
N ASP A 141 4.63 0.68 20.73
CA ASP A 141 3.72 0.03 21.67
C ASP A 141 2.26 0.47 21.47
N ALA A 142 2.02 1.72 21.12
CA ALA A 142 0.69 2.18 20.70
C ALA A 142 0.19 1.41 19.47
N ILE A 143 1.02 1.26 18.43
CA ILE A 143 0.64 0.50 17.23
C ILE A 143 0.42 -0.99 17.56
N ARG A 144 1.27 -1.59 18.41
CA ARG A 144 1.13 -2.99 18.83
C ARG A 144 -0.14 -3.22 19.65
N LYS A 145 -0.49 -2.27 20.52
CA LYS A 145 -1.73 -2.30 21.31
C LYS A 145 -2.96 -2.29 20.39
N ASP A 146 -2.95 -1.45 19.36
CA ASP A 146 -4.06 -1.30 18.41
C ASP A 146 -4.05 -2.35 17.28
N ALA A 147 -3.01 -3.18 17.20
CA ALA A 147 -2.81 -4.13 16.11
C ALA A 147 -4.00 -5.09 15.87
N PRO A 148 -4.67 -5.68 16.89
CA PRO A 148 -5.83 -6.53 16.64
C PRO A 148 -6.99 -5.80 15.95
N ALA A 149 -7.23 -4.53 16.32
CA ALA A 149 -8.27 -3.71 15.71
C ALA A 149 -7.89 -3.36 14.26
N ALA A 150 -6.65 -2.96 14.02
CA ALA A 150 -6.12 -2.67 12.68
C ALA A 150 -6.12 -3.90 11.76
N GLU A 151 -5.81 -5.10 12.27
CA GLU A 151 -5.91 -6.35 11.50
C GLU A 151 -7.36 -6.63 11.08
N LYS A 152 -8.33 -6.40 11.99
CA LYS A 152 -9.76 -6.55 11.68
C LYS A 152 -10.22 -5.53 10.65
N GLU A 153 -9.80 -4.28 10.78
CA GLU A 153 -10.06 -3.20 9.83
C GLU A 153 -9.51 -3.53 8.43
N ALA A 154 -8.26 -3.98 8.33
CA ALA A 154 -7.65 -4.35 7.05
C ALA A 154 -8.43 -5.49 6.34
N ARG A 155 -8.96 -6.45 7.10
CA ARG A 155 -9.81 -7.53 6.55
C ARG A 155 -11.17 -7.02 6.09
N LEU A 156 -11.76 -6.05 6.80
CA LEU A 156 -13.00 -5.38 6.36
C LEU A 156 -12.78 -4.59 5.08
N LEU A 157 -11.72 -3.77 5.03
CA LEU A 157 -11.30 -3.04 3.83
C LEU A 157 -11.13 -3.98 2.63
N LEU A 158 -10.47 -5.12 2.82
CA LEU A 158 -10.35 -6.15 1.79
C LEU A 158 -11.73 -6.67 1.32
N SER A 159 -12.66 -6.92 2.24
CA SER A 159 -14.02 -7.37 1.89
C SER A 159 -14.83 -6.30 1.13
N PHE A 160 -14.52 -5.02 1.36
CA PHE A 160 -15.15 -3.90 0.65
C PHE A 160 -14.52 -3.61 -0.71
N GLY A 161 -13.40 -4.27 -1.08
CA GLY A 161 -12.65 -3.97 -2.31
C GLY A 161 -11.66 -2.82 -2.17
N GLN A 162 -11.39 -2.34 -0.96
CA GLN A 162 -10.40 -1.32 -0.63
C GLN A 162 -8.98 -1.93 -0.52
N TYR A 163 -8.53 -2.59 -1.59
CA TYR A 163 -7.32 -3.42 -1.59
C TYR A 163 -6.05 -2.67 -1.19
N ARG A 164 -5.88 -1.45 -1.71
CA ARG A 164 -4.70 -0.62 -1.43
C ARG A 164 -4.62 -0.24 0.05
N GLN A 165 -5.72 0.23 0.64
CA GLN A 165 -5.76 0.61 2.06
C GLN A 165 -5.55 -0.61 2.98
N ALA A 166 -6.09 -1.77 2.59
CA ALA A 166 -5.83 -3.02 3.30
C ALA A 166 -4.33 -3.38 3.28
N LEU A 167 -3.66 -3.28 2.12
CA LEU A 167 -2.21 -3.52 1.99
C LEU A 167 -1.39 -2.54 2.81
N GLU A 168 -1.71 -1.23 2.74
CA GLU A 168 -1.04 -0.19 3.55
C GLU A 168 -1.11 -0.52 5.05
N THR A 169 -2.29 -0.96 5.52
CA THR A 169 -2.49 -1.37 6.92
C THR A 169 -1.70 -2.64 7.26
N PHE A 170 -1.74 -3.68 6.42
CA PHE A 170 -0.98 -4.90 6.65
C PHE A 170 0.54 -4.66 6.65
N ASN A 171 1.05 -3.80 5.76
CA ASN A 171 2.47 -3.45 5.70
C ASN A 171 2.92 -2.72 6.97
N ARG A 172 2.16 -1.71 7.41
CA ARG A 172 2.44 -0.99 8.66
C ARG A 172 2.45 -1.93 9.87
N LEU A 173 1.57 -2.92 9.90
CA LEU A 173 1.58 -3.93 10.98
C LEU A 173 2.76 -4.89 10.87
N ALA A 174 3.20 -5.24 9.67
CA ALA A 174 4.38 -6.08 9.45
C ALA A 174 5.68 -5.40 9.91
N GLU A 175 5.73 -4.07 9.81
CA GLU A 175 6.88 -3.26 10.23
C GLU A 175 7.13 -3.29 11.74
N VAL A 176 6.12 -3.52 12.58
CA VAL A 176 6.25 -3.39 14.04
C VAL A 176 5.71 -4.57 14.86
N VAL A 177 4.87 -5.43 14.27
CA VAL A 177 4.27 -6.59 14.96
C VAL A 177 4.89 -7.89 14.44
N PRO A 178 5.70 -8.59 15.27
CA PRO A 178 6.28 -9.88 14.87
C PRO A 178 5.23 -10.88 14.38
N GLY A 179 5.50 -11.48 13.22
CA GLY A 179 4.67 -12.54 12.65
C GLY A 179 3.30 -12.11 12.09
N SER A 180 2.95 -10.82 12.12
CA SER A 180 1.67 -10.33 11.59
C SER A 180 1.49 -10.61 10.09
N ALA A 181 2.56 -10.46 9.30
CA ALA A 181 2.57 -10.79 7.87
C ALA A 181 2.30 -12.28 7.62
N VAL A 182 2.84 -13.17 8.45
CA VAL A 182 2.62 -14.62 8.34
C VAL A 182 1.18 -14.98 8.69
N ARG A 183 0.64 -14.44 9.80
CA ARG A 183 -0.76 -14.64 10.20
C ARG A 183 -1.74 -14.16 9.13
N ASN A 184 -1.44 -13.03 8.49
CA ASN A 184 -2.31 -12.40 7.49
C ASN A 184 -1.95 -12.75 6.04
N ARG A 185 -1.04 -13.71 5.81
CA ARG A 185 -0.48 -14.08 4.50
C ARG A 185 -1.54 -14.25 3.41
N ARG A 186 -2.62 -15.00 3.70
CA ARG A 186 -3.72 -15.24 2.74
C ARG A 186 -4.51 -13.97 2.40
N PHE A 187 -4.71 -13.08 3.38
CA PHE A 187 -5.41 -11.80 3.16
C PHE A 187 -4.55 -10.82 2.36
N ILE A 188 -3.25 -10.75 2.67
CA ILE A 188 -2.27 -9.94 1.91
C ILE A 188 -2.20 -10.42 0.46
N ALA A 189 -2.14 -11.74 0.23
CA ALA A 189 -2.14 -12.31 -1.10
C ALA A 189 -3.41 -11.92 -1.91
N ARG A 190 -4.59 -12.02 -1.29
CA ARG A 190 -5.86 -11.59 -1.88
C ARG A 190 -5.90 -10.08 -2.15
N ALA A 191 -5.36 -9.26 -1.25
CA ALA A 191 -5.30 -7.82 -1.42
C ALA A 191 -4.38 -7.43 -2.59
N HIS A 192 -3.22 -8.08 -2.73
CA HIS A 192 -2.37 -7.92 -3.90
C HIS A 192 -3.07 -8.33 -5.20
N ALA A 193 -3.71 -9.50 -5.25
CA ALA A 193 -4.44 -9.92 -6.44
C ALA A 193 -5.58 -8.96 -6.81
N GLY A 194 -6.37 -8.52 -5.82
CA GLY A 194 -7.45 -7.55 -6.04
C GLY A 194 -6.93 -6.18 -6.50
N TYR A 195 -5.81 -5.71 -5.95
CA TYR A 195 -5.18 -4.47 -6.39
C TYR A 195 -4.58 -4.60 -7.80
N GLY A 196 -3.95 -5.73 -8.11
CA GLY A 196 -3.46 -6.08 -9.44
C GLY A 196 -4.57 -6.08 -10.49
N ALA A 197 -5.76 -6.62 -10.16
CA ALA A 197 -6.92 -6.60 -11.04
C ALA A 197 -7.36 -5.17 -11.36
N ARG A 198 -7.38 -4.28 -10.35
CA ARG A 198 -7.63 -2.85 -10.59
C ARG A 198 -6.58 -2.23 -11.48
N LEU A 199 -5.30 -2.50 -11.26
CA LEU A 199 -4.23 -1.95 -12.11
C LEU A 199 -4.36 -2.39 -13.57
N LEU A 200 -4.83 -3.62 -13.83
CA LEU A 200 -5.15 -4.08 -15.18
C LEU A 200 -6.28 -3.27 -15.84
N GLU A 201 -7.33 -2.90 -15.10
CA GLU A 201 -8.41 -2.02 -15.61
C GLU A 201 -7.85 -0.67 -16.10
N PHE A 202 -6.78 -0.18 -15.47
CA PHE A 202 -6.08 1.05 -15.86
C PHE A 202 -4.88 0.82 -16.79
N LYS A 203 -4.72 -0.40 -17.35
CA LYS A 203 -3.61 -0.78 -18.24
C LYS A 203 -2.21 -0.59 -17.63
N ARG A 204 -2.10 -0.59 -16.29
CA ARG A 204 -0.83 -0.51 -15.54
C ARG A 204 -0.23 -1.90 -15.36
N PHE A 205 0.15 -2.52 -16.48
CA PHE A 205 0.48 -3.94 -16.54
C PHE A 205 1.71 -4.33 -15.72
N ALA A 206 2.78 -3.53 -15.74
CA ALA A 206 4.00 -3.82 -14.98
C ALA A 206 3.76 -3.85 -13.46
N GLU A 207 3.00 -2.89 -12.94
CA GLU A 207 2.61 -2.85 -11.53
C GLU A 207 1.64 -3.98 -11.18
N ALA A 208 0.66 -4.25 -12.05
CA ALA A 208 -0.23 -5.40 -11.89
C ALA A 208 0.57 -6.71 -11.79
N CYS A 209 1.57 -6.89 -12.66
CA CYS A 209 2.46 -8.05 -12.66
C CYS A 209 3.22 -8.18 -11.34
N SER A 210 3.79 -7.09 -10.83
CA SER A 210 4.44 -7.05 -9.52
C SER A 210 3.50 -7.51 -8.40
N HIS A 211 2.26 -7.02 -8.39
CA HIS A 211 1.26 -7.43 -7.42
C HIS A 211 0.82 -8.88 -7.56
N TYR A 212 0.62 -9.39 -8.78
CA TYR A 212 0.34 -10.81 -8.97
C TYR A 212 1.49 -11.71 -8.55
N ASN A 213 2.74 -11.32 -8.82
CA ASN A 213 3.92 -12.06 -8.37
C ASN A 213 4.00 -12.10 -6.84
N ALA A 214 3.75 -10.97 -6.17
CA ALA A 214 3.66 -10.91 -4.71
C ALA A 214 2.51 -11.80 -4.19
N ALA A 215 1.34 -11.76 -4.84
CA ALA A 215 0.19 -12.58 -4.48
C ALA A 215 0.49 -14.08 -4.60
N VAL A 216 1.03 -14.53 -5.74
CA VAL A 216 1.37 -15.96 -6.00
C VAL A 216 2.48 -16.45 -5.08
N LYS A 217 3.48 -15.62 -4.76
CA LYS A 217 4.52 -15.96 -3.77
C LYS A 217 3.92 -16.21 -2.39
N LEU A 218 2.92 -15.40 -2.01
CA LEU A 218 2.24 -15.55 -0.72
C LEU A 218 1.20 -16.68 -0.75
N ASP A 219 0.50 -16.91 -1.84
CA ASP A 219 -0.47 -18.00 -1.97
C ASP A 219 -0.42 -18.58 -3.40
N PRO A 220 0.36 -19.65 -3.62
CA PRO A 220 0.50 -20.27 -4.93
C PRO A 220 -0.82 -20.76 -5.53
N THR A 221 -1.84 -21.04 -4.70
CA THR A 221 -3.15 -21.51 -5.18
C THR A 221 -3.93 -20.43 -5.93
N LEU A 222 -3.55 -19.15 -5.78
CA LEU A 222 -4.15 -18.04 -6.52
C LEU A 222 -3.88 -18.12 -8.02
N LEU A 223 -2.76 -18.71 -8.44
CA LEU A 223 -2.42 -18.84 -9.85
C LEU A 223 -3.50 -19.62 -10.61
N ALA A 224 -3.99 -20.73 -10.03
CA ALA A 224 -5.05 -21.52 -10.64
C ALA A 224 -6.39 -20.76 -10.75
N ARG A 225 -6.65 -19.81 -9.84
CA ARG A 225 -7.92 -19.05 -9.78
C ARG A 225 -7.90 -17.74 -10.58
N ARG A 226 -6.70 -17.22 -10.86
CA ARG A 226 -6.44 -15.92 -11.49
C ARG A 226 -5.47 -16.03 -12.68
N LYS A 227 -5.41 -17.20 -13.31
CA LYS A 227 -4.44 -17.52 -14.37
C LYS A 227 -4.44 -16.44 -15.46
N ASP A 228 -5.61 -16.10 -15.99
CA ASP A 228 -5.76 -15.14 -17.09
C ASP A 228 -5.25 -13.74 -16.71
N GLU A 229 -5.59 -13.26 -15.51
CA GLU A 229 -5.12 -11.98 -14.99
C GLU A 229 -3.59 -11.94 -14.85
N VAL A 230 -2.99 -13.02 -14.30
CA VAL A 230 -1.53 -13.15 -14.13
C VAL A 230 -0.82 -13.19 -15.47
N VAL A 231 -1.34 -13.97 -16.41
CA VAL A 231 -0.79 -14.15 -17.75
C VAL A 231 -0.82 -12.82 -18.50
N ILE A 232 -1.93 -12.10 -18.47
CA ILE A 232 -2.06 -10.82 -19.19
C ILE A 232 -1.16 -9.76 -18.57
N ALA A 233 -1.09 -9.67 -17.23
CA ALA A 233 -0.19 -8.76 -16.55
C ALA A 233 1.29 -8.97 -16.93
N ARG A 234 1.70 -10.22 -17.15
CA ARG A 234 3.06 -10.59 -17.58
C ARG A 234 3.29 -10.38 -19.08
N PHE A 235 2.29 -10.67 -19.90
CA PHE A 235 2.40 -10.62 -21.36
C PHE A 235 2.41 -9.19 -21.91
N SER A 236 1.54 -8.32 -21.40
CA SER A 236 1.36 -6.97 -21.98
C SER A 236 2.63 -6.10 -21.97
N PRO A 237 3.48 -6.06 -20.91
CA PRO A 237 4.73 -5.31 -20.94
C PRO A 237 5.72 -5.82 -21.99
N ILE A 238 5.78 -7.14 -22.20
CA ILE A 238 6.64 -7.77 -23.20
C ILE A 238 6.22 -7.29 -24.60
N VAL A 239 4.93 -7.37 -24.93
CA VAL A 239 4.44 -6.93 -26.24
C VAL A 239 4.62 -5.43 -26.45
N SER A 240 4.40 -4.60 -25.42
CA SER A 240 4.67 -3.15 -25.51
C SER A 240 6.13 -2.90 -25.84
N GLU A 241 7.06 -3.56 -25.14
CA GLU A 241 8.48 -3.38 -25.37
C GLU A 241 8.92 -3.84 -26.76
N ILE A 242 8.40 -4.99 -27.22
CA ILE A 242 8.65 -5.49 -28.59
C ILE A 242 8.16 -4.47 -29.63
N ASN A 243 6.97 -3.90 -29.45
CA ASN A 243 6.39 -2.96 -30.41
C ASN A 243 7.10 -1.60 -30.40
N GLU A 244 7.49 -1.11 -29.23
CA GLU A 244 8.11 0.22 -29.06
C GLU A 244 9.59 0.22 -29.46
N LYS A 245 10.34 -0.81 -29.06
CA LYS A 245 11.78 -0.87 -29.28
C LYS A 245 12.15 -1.69 -30.49
N GLY A 246 11.42 -2.77 -30.77
CA GLY A 246 11.67 -3.66 -31.91
C GLY A 246 13.16 -3.94 -32.12
N ARG A 247 13.65 -3.71 -33.33
CA ARG A 247 15.05 -3.92 -33.76
C ARG A 247 16.12 -3.16 -32.95
N THR A 248 15.74 -2.21 -32.08
CA THR A 248 16.70 -1.51 -31.20
C THR A 248 17.05 -2.31 -29.95
N LEU A 249 16.36 -3.42 -29.68
CA LEU A 249 16.66 -4.35 -28.61
C LEU A 249 17.95 -5.14 -28.92
N SER A 250 18.75 -5.40 -27.89
CA SER A 250 19.93 -6.27 -28.00
C SER A 250 19.53 -7.75 -28.01
N ASP A 251 20.38 -8.60 -28.59
CA ASP A 251 20.20 -10.07 -28.59
C ASP A 251 19.97 -10.63 -27.19
N ALA A 252 20.71 -10.12 -26.19
CA ALA A 252 20.53 -10.52 -24.79
C ALA A 252 19.13 -10.18 -24.25
N ARG A 253 18.54 -9.05 -24.67
CA ARG A 253 17.18 -8.68 -24.28
C ARG A 253 16.16 -9.53 -25.01
N TRP A 254 16.35 -9.81 -26.30
CA TRP A 254 15.49 -10.74 -27.06
C TRP A 254 15.47 -12.15 -26.45
N GLU A 255 16.62 -12.69 -26.04
CA GLU A 255 16.69 -13.98 -25.34
C GLU A 255 15.94 -13.94 -23.99
N THR A 256 16.04 -12.84 -23.26
CA THR A 256 15.30 -12.64 -22.01
C THR A 256 13.79 -12.64 -22.25
N LEU A 257 13.31 -11.90 -23.26
CA LEU A 257 11.89 -11.85 -23.63
C LEU A 257 11.39 -13.23 -24.08
N ALA A 258 12.18 -13.96 -24.87
CA ALA A 258 11.84 -15.33 -25.28
C ALA A 258 11.72 -16.28 -24.08
N ALA A 259 12.60 -16.17 -23.09
CA ALA A 259 12.51 -16.96 -21.85
C ALA A 259 11.26 -16.61 -21.01
N GLU A 260 10.93 -15.31 -20.90
CA GLU A 260 9.72 -14.85 -20.23
C GLU A 260 8.44 -15.35 -20.93
N LEU A 261 8.39 -15.30 -22.26
CA LEU A 261 7.28 -15.82 -23.07
C LEU A 261 7.10 -17.33 -22.93
N LYS A 262 8.20 -18.11 -22.89
CA LYS A 262 8.13 -19.55 -22.60
C LYS A 262 7.51 -19.83 -21.24
N ALA A 263 7.84 -19.03 -20.22
CA ALA A 263 7.24 -19.17 -18.90
C ALA A 263 5.74 -18.84 -18.91
N ILE A 264 5.29 -17.93 -19.78
CA ILE A 264 3.86 -17.63 -19.99
C ILE A 264 3.16 -18.78 -20.73
N ILE A 265 3.75 -19.30 -21.81
CA ILE A 265 3.23 -20.44 -22.58
C ILE A 265 3.09 -21.69 -21.68
N ALA A 266 4.01 -21.90 -20.74
CA ALA A 266 3.89 -22.99 -19.77
C ALA A 266 2.67 -22.86 -18.85
N LEU A 267 2.13 -21.65 -18.67
CA LEU A 267 0.88 -21.42 -17.95
C LEU A 267 -0.33 -21.61 -18.87
N ASP A 268 -0.22 -21.16 -20.13
CA ASP A 268 -1.29 -21.18 -21.12
C ASP A 268 -0.78 -21.44 -22.55
N ASP A 269 -0.72 -22.71 -22.93
CA ASP A 269 -0.12 -23.19 -24.19
C ASP A 269 -1.05 -23.09 -25.40
N LYS A 270 -2.33 -22.79 -25.18
CA LYS A 270 -3.33 -22.72 -26.27
C LYS A 270 -3.49 -21.33 -26.85
N ASN A 271 -2.92 -20.32 -26.22
CA ASN A 271 -3.15 -18.94 -26.61
C ASN A 271 -2.21 -18.55 -27.77
N PRO A 272 -2.77 -18.27 -28.97
CA PRO A 272 -1.96 -18.00 -30.17
C PRO A 272 -1.10 -16.74 -30.06
N HIS A 273 -1.46 -15.78 -29.20
CA HIS A 273 -0.70 -14.54 -29.04
C HIS A 273 0.68 -14.77 -28.42
N PHE A 274 0.79 -15.71 -27.48
CA PHE A 274 2.06 -15.98 -26.80
C PHE A 274 3.04 -16.66 -27.74
N HIS A 275 2.55 -17.62 -28.53
CA HIS A 275 3.33 -18.26 -29.59
C HIS A 275 3.73 -17.29 -30.69
N TYR A 276 2.83 -16.38 -31.10
CA TYR A 276 3.16 -15.34 -32.07
C TYR A 276 4.29 -14.43 -31.57
N ALA A 277 4.20 -13.92 -30.34
CA ALA A 277 5.24 -13.08 -29.76
C ALA A 277 6.58 -13.82 -29.61
N LEU A 278 6.56 -15.10 -29.21
CA LEU A 278 7.78 -15.91 -29.11
C LEU A 278 8.42 -16.14 -30.50
N ALA A 279 7.59 -16.36 -31.52
CA ALA A 279 8.04 -16.47 -32.90
C ALA A 279 8.72 -15.19 -33.40
N VAL A 280 8.20 -14.01 -33.00
CA VAL A 280 8.84 -12.71 -33.28
C VAL A 280 10.20 -12.61 -32.61
N CYS A 281 10.34 -12.97 -31.34
CA CYS A 281 11.64 -12.98 -30.65
C CYS A 281 12.66 -13.88 -31.37
N TYR A 282 12.26 -15.10 -31.75
CA TYR A 282 13.16 -15.99 -32.50
C TYR A 282 13.51 -15.49 -33.90
N HIS A 283 12.57 -14.80 -34.56
CA HIS A 283 12.83 -14.21 -35.87
C HIS A 283 13.90 -13.11 -35.77
N GLU A 284 13.80 -12.22 -34.77
CA GLU A 284 14.76 -11.15 -34.54
C GLU A 284 16.13 -11.68 -34.07
N LEU A 285 16.18 -12.85 -33.42
CA LEU A 285 17.40 -13.58 -33.09
C LEU A 285 17.96 -14.43 -34.25
N GLU A 286 17.37 -14.33 -35.45
CA GLU A 286 17.71 -15.13 -36.64
C GLU A 286 17.58 -16.66 -36.46
N ARG A 287 16.86 -17.09 -35.42
CA ARG A 287 16.55 -18.50 -35.11
C ARG A 287 15.34 -18.97 -35.92
N TYR A 288 15.46 -18.89 -37.24
CA TYR A 288 14.33 -19.05 -38.18
C TYR A 288 13.59 -20.38 -38.07
N ALA A 289 14.29 -21.47 -37.77
CA ALA A 289 13.65 -22.78 -37.59
C ALA A 289 12.73 -22.80 -36.35
N GLU A 290 13.09 -22.08 -35.29
CA GLU A 290 12.27 -21.96 -34.08
C GLU A 290 11.10 -21.00 -34.31
N ALA A 291 11.37 -19.84 -34.95
CA ALA A 291 10.32 -18.91 -35.34
C ALA A 291 9.24 -19.59 -36.21
N ALA A 292 9.65 -20.39 -37.20
CA ALA A 292 8.74 -21.12 -38.08
C ALA A 292 7.85 -22.10 -37.31
N ARG A 293 8.40 -22.80 -36.31
CA ARG A 293 7.63 -23.72 -35.46
C ARG A 293 6.58 -22.99 -34.63
N GLU A 294 6.95 -21.86 -34.04
CA GLU A 294 6.01 -21.07 -33.22
C GLU A 294 4.92 -20.41 -34.07
N TYR A 295 5.24 -19.83 -35.24
CA TYR A 295 4.21 -19.32 -36.15
C TYR A 295 3.27 -20.42 -36.65
N ALA A 296 3.78 -21.63 -36.85
CA ALA A 296 2.98 -22.79 -37.23
C ALA A 296 1.98 -23.21 -36.13
N VAL A 297 2.34 -23.08 -34.85
CA VAL A 297 1.38 -23.29 -33.74
C VAL A 297 0.22 -22.30 -33.85
N VAL A 298 0.52 -21.04 -34.16
CA VAL A 298 -0.51 -20.00 -34.34
C VAL A 298 -1.43 -20.35 -35.49
N THR A 299 -0.91 -20.64 -36.68
CA THR A 299 -1.73 -20.90 -37.87
C THR A 299 -2.43 -22.26 -37.85
N GLY A 300 -1.83 -23.26 -37.20
CA GLY A 300 -2.21 -24.66 -37.29
C GLY A 300 -1.60 -25.37 -38.52
N GLU A 301 -0.62 -24.76 -39.18
CA GLU A 301 0.07 -25.30 -40.36
C GLU A 301 1.31 -26.13 -39.96
N LYS A 302 1.87 -26.90 -40.91
CA LYS A 302 3.22 -27.48 -40.74
C LYS A 302 4.24 -26.55 -41.42
N PRO A 303 5.33 -26.15 -40.74
CA PRO A 303 6.33 -25.28 -41.35
C PRO A 303 7.21 -26.07 -42.34
N ASP A 304 7.45 -25.52 -43.53
CA ASP A 304 8.48 -26.04 -44.44
C ASP A 304 9.85 -25.51 -44.02
N LEU A 305 10.56 -26.32 -43.23
CA LEU A 305 11.89 -25.98 -42.72
C LEU A 305 12.98 -26.00 -43.81
N SER A 306 12.74 -26.68 -44.93
CA SER A 306 13.71 -26.79 -46.03
C SER A 306 13.79 -25.54 -46.89
N ALA A 307 12.73 -24.71 -46.87
CA ALA A 307 12.62 -23.47 -47.64
C ALA A 307 12.87 -22.19 -46.80
N LEU A 308 13.46 -22.31 -45.61
CA LEU A 308 13.79 -21.16 -44.75
C LEU A 308 15.04 -20.43 -45.23
N PRO A 309 15.12 -19.09 -45.09
CA PRO A 309 14.10 -18.19 -44.49
C PRO A 309 13.01 -17.75 -45.48
N GLY A 310 13.09 -18.12 -46.76
CA GLY A 310 12.20 -17.62 -47.83
C GLY A 310 10.70 -17.87 -47.59
N SER A 311 10.33 -18.99 -46.95
CA SER A 311 8.94 -19.32 -46.61
C SER A 311 8.41 -18.61 -45.35
N LEU A 312 9.28 -18.02 -44.53
CA LEU A 312 8.95 -17.54 -43.18
C LEU A 312 8.02 -16.32 -43.19
N GLY A 313 8.25 -15.37 -44.11
CA GLY A 313 7.46 -14.14 -44.18
C GLY A 313 5.99 -14.38 -44.48
N ALA A 314 5.68 -15.34 -45.36
CA ALA A 314 4.30 -15.71 -45.67
C ALA A 314 3.60 -16.36 -44.46
N LEU A 315 4.32 -17.21 -43.72
CA LEU A 315 3.80 -17.85 -42.51
C LEU A 315 3.56 -16.82 -41.38
N GLN A 316 4.50 -15.89 -41.19
CA GLN A 316 4.37 -14.77 -40.25
C GLN A 316 3.15 -13.89 -40.55
N GLN A 317 2.91 -13.54 -41.82
CA GLN A 317 1.75 -12.72 -42.21
C GLN A 317 0.43 -13.42 -41.88
N ARG A 318 0.32 -14.73 -42.12
CA ARG A 318 -0.88 -15.50 -41.76
C ARG A 318 -1.08 -15.60 -40.25
N ALA A 319 0.00 -15.85 -39.51
CA ALA A 319 -0.03 -15.87 -38.05
C ALA A 319 -0.48 -14.53 -37.47
N LYS A 320 0.04 -13.42 -38.01
CA LYS A 320 -0.34 -12.05 -37.64
C LYS A 320 -1.82 -11.79 -37.90
N LYS A 321 -2.33 -12.13 -39.08
CA LYS A 321 -3.75 -11.94 -39.42
C LYS A 321 -4.67 -12.69 -38.45
N LYS A 322 -4.28 -13.89 -38.01
CA LYS A 322 -5.05 -14.70 -37.07
C LYS A 322 -5.10 -14.09 -35.67
N THR A 323 -3.97 -13.57 -35.16
CA THR A 323 -3.94 -12.89 -33.86
C THR A 323 -4.68 -11.55 -33.90
N GLU A 324 -4.63 -10.81 -35.00
CA GLU A 324 -5.43 -9.58 -35.19
C GLU A 324 -6.94 -9.85 -35.19
N SER A 325 -7.38 -11.01 -35.71
CA SER A 325 -8.79 -11.40 -35.73
C SER A 325 -9.35 -11.93 -34.41
N ASP A 326 -8.48 -12.23 -33.42
CA ASP A 326 -8.85 -12.84 -32.14
C ASP A 326 -8.19 -12.06 -30.99
N PRO A 327 -8.61 -10.81 -30.69
CA PRO A 327 -7.92 -9.98 -29.69
C PRO A 327 -7.97 -10.62 -28.29
N ILE A 328 -6.94 -10.40 -27.48
CA ILE A 328 -6.95 -10.82 -26.07
C ILE A 328 -8.03 -10.01 -25.33
N ILE A 329 -9.15 -10.66 -25.01
CA ILE A 329 -10.23 -10.05 -24.23
C ILE A 329 -9.99 -10.31 -22.74
N LEU A 330 -9.76 -9.23 -21.99
CA LEU A 330 -9.76 -9.25 -20.53
C LEU A 330 -11.21 -9.38 -20.03
N SER A 331 -11.60 -10.58 -19.61
CA SER A 331 -12.84 -10.75 -18.85
C SER A 331 -12.55 -10.57 -17.36
N PHE A 332 -12.87 -9.39 -16.82
CA PHE A 332 -12.79 -9.16 -15.38
C PHE A 332 -14.01 -9.80 -14.71
N ARG A 333 -13.77 -10.67 -13.74
CA ARG A 333 -14.85 -11.30 -12.97
C ARG A 333 -15.45 -10.26 -12.03
N LYS A 334 -16.57 -9.65 -12.44
CA LYS A 334 -17.31 -8.72 -11.59
C LYS A 334 -17.85 -9.47 -10.37
N PRO A 335 -17.57 -9.04 -9.13
CA PRO A 335 -18.28 -9.53 -7.96
C PRO A 335 -19.67 -8.92 -7.96
N SER A 336 -20.55 -9.45 -8.81
CA SER A 336 -21.96 -9.09 -8.82
C SER A 336 -22.73 -10.11 -8.00
N PHE A 337 -23.46 -9.65 -7.00
CA PHE A 337 -24.51 -10.43 -6.38
C PHE A 337 -25.65 -10.53 -7.40
N THR A 338 -25.53 -11.43 -8.38
CA THR A 338 -26.47 -11.57 -9.50
C THR A 338 -27.74 -12.33 -9.14
N ASP A 339 -27.72 -13.02 -8.01
CA ASP A 339 -28.82 -13.88 -7.59
C ASP A 339 -29.97 -13.02 -7.08
N VAL A 340 -30.91 -12.72 -7.97
CA VAL A 340 -32.18 -12.10 -7.60
C VAL A 340 -32.98 -13.14 -6.81
N ARG A 341 -32.98 -13.02 -5.48
CA ARG A 341 -33.73 -13.95 -4.61
C ARG A 341 -35.21 -13.51 -4.55
N PRO A 342 -36.17 -14.41 -4.86
CA PRO A 342 -37.59 -14.10 -4.72
C PRO A 342 -37.99 -14.02 -3.24
N GLY A 343 -39.00 -13.22 -2.93
CA GLY A 343 -39.50 -13.07 -1.56
C GLY A 343 -39.70 -11.61 -1.14
N PRO A 344 -40.31 -11.38 0.03
CA PRO A 344 -40.52 -10.04 0.57
C PRO A 344 -39.19 -9.35 0.90
N THR A 345 -39.23 -8.02 0.96
CA THR A 345 -38.08 -7.23 1.45
C THR A 345 -37.80 -7.60 2.91
N GLN A 346 -36.53 -7.90 3.19
CA GLN A 346 -36.01 -8.17 4.52
C GLN A 346 -35.30 -6.95 5.07
N VAL A 347 -35.14 -6.89 6.39
CA VAL A 347 -34.51 -5.79 7.09
C VAL A 347 -33.36 -6.30 7.96
N LEU A 348 -32.21 -5.64 7.84
CA LEU A 348 -31.07 -5.79 8.74
C LEU A 348 -30.74 -4.44 9.36
N GLU A 349 -30.79 -4.36 10.69
CA GLU A 349 -30.50 -3.13 11.42
C GLU A 349 -29.08 -3.13 12.02
N THR A 350 -28.47 -1.95 11.99
CA THR A 350 -27.23 -1.64 12.73
C THR A 350 -27.46 -0.50 13.70
N GLU A 351 -26.39 0.05 14.28
CA GLU A 351 -26.46 1.20 15.19
C GLU A 351 -27.05 2.42 14.47
N HIS A 352 -26.59 2.69 13.24
CA HIS A 352 -26.93 3.92 12.52
C HIS A 352 -27.79 3.69 11.26
N PHE A 353 -27.94 2.46 10.78
CA PHE A 353 -28.59 2.16 9.50
C PHE A 353 -29.68 1.09 9.61
N ILE A 354 -30.64 1.16 8.68
CA ILE A 354 -31.66 0.13 8.43
C ILE A 354 -31.51 -0.31 6.98
N ILE A 355 -31.04 -1.53 6.75
CA ILE A 355 -30.78 -2.06 5.41
C ILE A 355 -31.99 -2.86 4.94
N HIS A 356 -32.66 -2.38 3.89
CA HIS A 356 -33.77 -3.06 3.23
C HIS A 356 -33.24 -3.83 2.03
N HIS A 357 -33.37 -5.15 2.02
CA HIS A 357 -32.68 -6.00 1.05
C HIS A 357 -33.48 -7.25 0.64
N HIS A 358 -32.97 -7.92 -0.40
CA HIS A 358 -33.41 -9.24 -0.84
C HIS A 358 -32.28 -10.28 -0.79
N ASN A 359 -31.10 -9.91 -0.30
CA ASN A 359 -29.93 -10.78 -0.25
C ASN A 359 -29.14 -10.56 1.05
N ASP A 360 -29.17 -11.56 1.95
CA ASP A 360 -28.54 -11.49 3.29
C ASP A 360 -27.03 -11.24 3.23
N GLU A 361 -26.33 -11.88 2.29
CA GLU A 361 -24.87 -11.78 2.18
C GLU A 361 -24.46 -10.36 1.78
N MET A 362 -25.19 -9.78 0.84
CA MET A 362 -25.03 -8.38 0.47
C MET A 362 -25.37 -7.46 1.63
N ALA A 363 -26.50 -7.69 2.32
CA ALA A 363 -26.96 -6.83 3.39
C ALA A 363 -25.93 -6.75 4.52
N VAL A 364 -25.34 -7.88 4.92
CA VAL A 364 -24.26 -7.93 5.90
C VAL A 364 -23.03 -7.14 5.43
N LEU A 365 -22.68 -7.23 4.15
CA LEU A 365 -21.55 -6.49 3.60
C LEU A 365 -21.81 -4.98 3.56
N VAL A 366 -22.99 -4.56 3.08
CA VAL A 366 -23.42 -3.16 3.00
C VAL A 366 -23.53 -2.57 4.41
N ALA A 367 -24.13 -3.28 5.36
CA ALA A 367 -24.23 -2.85 6.76
C ALA A 367 -22.86 -2.57 7.39
N ARG A 368 -21.91 -3.51 7.23
CA ARG A 368 -20.55 -3.35 7.75
C ARG A 368 -19.81 -2.21 7.06
N ALA A 369 -19.97 -2.09 5.75
CA ALA A 369 -19.36 -1.00 4.98
C ALA A 369 -19.96 0.35 5.38
N ALA A 370 -21.26 0.42 5.63
CA ALA A 370 -21.94 1.65 5.99
C ALA A 370 -21.47 2.19 7.34
N GLU A 371 -21.43 1.34 8.36
CA GLU A 371 -20.89 1.70 9.68
C GLU A 371 -19.41 2.10 9.63
N TYR A 372 -18.61 1.39 8.81
CA TYR A 372 -17.21 1.72 8.62
C TYR A 372 -17.03 3.10 7.95
N PHE A 373 -17.71 3.33 6.83
CA PHE A 373 -17.59 4.57 6.07
C PHE A 373 -18.19 5.76 6.81
N LEU A 374 -19.22 5.55 7.63
CA LEU A 374 -19.73 6.59 8.54
C LEU A 374 -18.60 7.14 9.42
N ARG A 375 -17.96 6.26 10.19
CA ARG A 375 -16.88 6.62 11.12
C ARG A 375 -15.64 7.17 10.40
N ARG A 376 -15.29 6.59 9.24
CA ARG A 376 -14.15 7.04 8.41
C ARG A 376 -14.39 8.42 7.82
N ASN A 377 -15.56 8.66 7.22
CA ASN A 377 -15.82 9.86 6.42
C ASN A 377 -16.13 11.07 7.28
N TYR A 378 -16.64 10.90 8.51
CA TYR A 378 -16.74 12.00 9.46
C TYR A 378 -15.41 12.70 9.74
N LYS A 379 -14.29 11.96 9.64
CA LYS A 379 -12.94 12.50 9.86
C LYS A 379 -12.52 13.58 8.85
N VAL A 380 -13.27 13.73 7.75
CA VAL A 380 -13.10 14.83 6.78
C VAL A 380 -13.49 16.17 7.38
N PHE A 381 -14.47 16.16 8.29
CA PHE A 381 -15.07 17.37 8.85
C PHE A 381 -14.71 17.58 10.32
N LEU A 382 -14.63 16.50 11.11
CA LEU A 382 -14.41 16.55 12.56
C LEU A 382 -13.28 15.58 12.98
N ASP A 383 -12.76 15.68 14.20
CA ASP A 383 -11.73 14.75 14.68
C ASP A 383 -12.31 13.37 15.04
N ALA A 384 -13.55 13.36 15.52
CA ALA A 384 -14.30 12.17 15.81
C ALA A 384 -15.75 12.32 15.34
N MET A 385 -16.39 11.18 15.09
CA MET A 385 -17.82 11.13 14.85
C MET A 385 -18.56 11.52 16.15
N PRO A 386 -19.55 12.43 16.11
CA PRO A 386 -20.39 12.72 17.27
C PRO A 386 -21.15 11.48 17.74
N GLU A 387 -21.35 11.31 19.05
CA GLU A 387 -22.12 10.19 19.61
C GLU A 387 -23.55 10.14 19.06
N ASN A 388 -24.19 11.30 18.93
CA ASN A 388 -25.50 11.45 18.28
C ASN A 388 -25.33 12.10 16.90
N CYS A 389 -24.77 11.35 15.94
CA CYS A 389 -24.52 11.87 14.60
C CYS A 389 -25.81 12.22 13.83
N TRP A 390 -26.93 11.55 14.14
CA TRP A 390 -28.27 11.88 13.65
C TRP A 390 -29.36 11.35 14.60
N SER A 391 -30.55 11.96 14.54
CA SER A 391 -31.69 11.63 15.42
C SER A 391 -32.49 10.38 15.00
N LYS A 392 -32.32 9.92 13.75
CA LYS A 392 -33.00 8.76 13.17
C LYS A 392 -32.02 7.94 12.36
N LYS A 393 -32.09 6.60 12.42
CA LYS A 393 -31.28 5.73 11.56
C LYS A 393 -31.52 6.05 10.08
N CYS A 394 -30.49 5.88 9.25
CA CYS A 394 -30.60 6.08 7.80
C CYS A 394 -31.09 4.79 7.14
N ASP A 395 -32.17 4.89 6.37
CA ASP A 395 -32.63 3.78 5.54
C ASP A 395 -31.69 3.57 4.35
N VAL A 396 -31.37 2.33 4.03
CA VAL A 396 -30.61 1.93 2.84
C VAL A 396 -31.43 0.91 2.07
N PHE A 397 -32.04 1.34 0.97
CA PHE A 397 -32.86 0.50 0.10
C PHE A 397 -32.00 -0.12 -0.99
N ILE A 398 -31.96 -1.46 -1.02
CA ILE A 398 -31.27 -2.24 -2.04
C ILE A 398 -32.31 -2.99 -2.89
N TYR A 399 -32.59 -2.44 -4.06
CA TYR A 399 -33.49 -3.01 -5.05
C TYR A 399 -32.87 -4.21 -5.77
N ARG A 400 -33.70 -5.10 -6.32
CA ARG A 400 -33.22 -6.32 -6.97
C ARG A 400 -32.51 -6.00 -8.29
N THR A 401 -33.10 -5.08 -9.05
CA THR A 401 -32.62 -4.72 -10.39
C THR A 401 -32.44 -3.21 -10.52
N HIS A 402 -31.69 -2.83 -11.56
CA HIS A 402 -31.55 -1.44 -11.95
C HIS A 402 -32.90 -0.82 -12.34
N GLU A 403 -33.80 -1.56 -12.99
CA GLU A 403 -35.12 -1.02 -13.35
C GLU A 403 -35.97 -0.70 -12.11
N GLU A 404 -36.01 -1.60 -11.12
CA GLU A 404 -36.72 -1.34 -9.85
C GLU A 404 -36.17 -0.08 -9.17
N TYR A 405 -34.85 0.07 -9.12
CA TYR A 405 -34.20 1.27 -8.57
C TYR A 405 -34.61 2.54 -9.32
N LEU A 406 -34.57 2.55 -10.65
CA LEU A 406 -34.93 3.74 -11.43
C LEU A 406 -36.41 4.11 -11.27
N GLN A 407 -37.29 3.11 -11.18
CA GLN A 407 -38.72 3.33 -10.94
C GLN A 407 -38.99 4.01 -9.58
N GLN A 408 -38.24 3.63 -8.55
CA GLN A 408 -38.44 4.14 -7.19
C GLN A 408 -37.70 5.45 -6.94
N SER A 409 -36.48 5.59 -7.48
CA SER A 409 -35.61 6.75 -7.24
C SER A 409 -35.90 7.92 -8.17
N HIS A 410 -36.51 7.68 -9.33
CA HIS A 410 -36.69 8.65 -10.42
C HIS A 410 -35.38 9.27 -10.92
N GLN A 411 -34.25 8.58 -10.71
CA GLN A 411 -32.95 9.03 -11.17
C GLN A 411 -32.74 8.72 -12.66
N PRO A 412 -31.81 9.44 -13.33
CA PRO A 412 -31.39 9.09 -14.69
C PRO A 412 -30.75 7.69 -14.76
N SER A 413 -30.79 7.06 -15.93
CA SER A 413 -30.29 5.69 -16.16
C SER A 413 -28.79 5.49 -15.93
N TRP A 414 -28.01 6.56 -15.79
CA TRP A 414 -26.59 6.49 -15.49
C TRP A 414 -26.31 6.44 -13.98
N SER A 415 -27.32 6.70 -13.13
CA SER A 415 -27.17 6.78 -11.67
C SER A 415 -27.13 5.38 -11.05
N PRO A 416 -26.03 5.00 -10.35
CA PRO A 416 -25.93 3.70 -9.69
C PRO A 416 -26.54 3.68 -8.27
N ALA A 417 -26.64 4.85 -7.64
CA ALA A 417 -27.16 5.04 -6.31
C ALA A 417 -27.54 6.52 -6.11
N MET A 418 -28.32 6.79 -5.07
CA MET A 418 -28.58 8.14 -4.62
C MET A 418 -28.74 8.22 -3.10
N ALA A 419 -28.32 9.34 -2.54
CA ALA A 419 -28.58 9.75 -1.17
C ALA A 419 -29.52 10.95 -1.13
N SER A 420 -30.45 10.93 -0.19
CA SER A 420 -31.34 12.04 0.09
C SER A 420 -31.33 12.37 1.58
N THR A 421 -31.34 13.67 1.88
CA THR A 421 -31.52 14.19 3.24
C THR A 421 -32.54 15.31 3.19
N THR A 422 -33.47 15.31 4.14
CA THR A 422 -34.50 16.33 4.30
C THR A 422 -34.47 16.78 5.74
N GLY A 423 -34.42 18.09 5.94
CA GLY A 423 -34.47 18.69 7.26
C GLY A 423 -35.43 19.86 7.33
N ILE A 424 -35.96 20.09 8.53
CA ILE A 424 -36.87 21.19 8.85
C ILE A 424 -36.25 21.96 10.00
N ALA A 425 -36.08 23.28 9.85
CA ALA A 425 -35.54 24.16 10.88
C ALA A 425 -34.22 23.67 11.51
N GLY A 426 -33.32 23.13 10.69
CA GLY A 426 -32.01 22.65 11.11
C GLY A 426 -31.99 21.24 11.72
N GLN A 427 -33.13 20.54 11.72
CA GLN A 427 -33.27 19.19 12.28
C GLN A 427 -33.56 18.17 11.18
N LEU A 428 -33.06 16.95 11.36
CA LEU A 428 -33.31 15.84 10.44
C LEU A 428 -34.78 15.42 10.47
N GLU A 429 -35.44 15.46 9.31
CA GLU A 429 -36.75 14.86 9.12
C GLU A 429 -36.65 13.43 8.60
N ARG A 430 -35.91 13.25 7.50
CA ARG A 430 -35.72 11.97 6.80
C ARG A 430 -34.37 11.96 6.10
N HIS A 431 -33.74 10.79 6.04
CA HIS A 431 -32.62 10.54 5.15
C HIS A 431 -32.59 9.08 4.71
N HIS A 432 -32.13 8.84 3.48
CA HIS A 432 -32.03 7.48 2.95
C HIS A 432 -31.03 7.40 1.82
N ILE A 433 -30.58 6.18 1.55
CA ILE A 433 -29.78 5.79 0.40
C ILE A 433 -30.60 4.77 -0.41
N MET A 434 -30.61 4.90 -1.72
CA MET A 434 -31.24 3.95 -2.64
C MET A 434 -30.20 3.43 -3.63
N THR A 435 -30.20 2.13 -3.88
CA THR A 435 -29.28 1.46 -4.80
C THR A 435 -29.85 0.11 -5.24
N TYR A 436 -29.12 -0.67 -6.03
CA TYR A 436 -29.53 -2.00 -6.47
C TYR A 436 -28.43 -3.06 -6.36
N GLN A 437 -28.84 -4.32 -6.37
CA GLN A 437 -27.99 -5.46 -6.01
C GLN A 437 -26.76 -5.64 -6.92
N THR A 438 -26.90 -5.35 -8.21
CA THR A 438 -25.84 -5.59 -9.21
C THR A 438 -24.94 -4.37 -9.45
N VAL A 439 -25.02 -3.33 -8.61
CA VAL A 439 -24.11 -2.18 -8.70
C VAL A 439 -22.66 -2.63 -8.56
N GLU A 440 -21.89 -2.38 -9.62
CA GLU A 440 -20.45 -2.56 -9.60
C GLU A 440 -19.83 -1.61 -8.57
N ASP A 441 -18.85 -2.09 -7.81
CA ASP A 441 -18.16 -1.28 -6.81
C ASP A 441 -19.07 -0.64 -5.75
N LEU A 442 -20.22 -1.25 -5.45
CA LEU A 442 -21.13 -0.73 -4.43
C LEU A 442 -20.42 -0.45 -3.10
N THR A 443 -19.80 -1.46 -2.50
CA THR A 443 -19.06 -1.31 -1.22
C THR A 443 -17.65 -0.73 -1.41
N ALA A 444 -17.12 -0.80 -2.63
CA ALA A 444 -15.80 -0.24 -2.92
C ALA A 444 -15.86 1.28 -3.11
N SER A 445 -16.97 1.83 -3.59
CA SER A 445 -17.07 3.22 -4.01
C SER A 445 -18.41 3.87 -3.73
N HIS A 446 -19.50 3.37 -4.33
CA HIS A 446 -20.76 4.11 -4.35
C HIS A 446 -21.34 4.29 -2.94
N LEU A 447 -21.21 3.31 -2.06
CA LEU A 447 -21.69 3.43 -0.68
C LEU A 447 -20.91 4.47 0.12
N THR A 448 -19.58 4.55 -0.04
CA THR A 448 -18.80 5.61 0.63
C THR A 448 -19.14 6.99 0.07
N HIS A 449 -19.50 7.07 -1.22
CA HIS A 449 -19.97 8.30 -1.85
C HIS A 449 -21.30 8.76 -1.22
N GLU A 450 -22.33 7.90 -1.24
CA GLU A 450 -23.66 8.24 -0.73
C GLU A 450 -23.67 8.56 0.77
N ILE A 451 -22.93 7.79 1.58
CA ILE A 451 -22.80 8.09 3.01
C ILE A 451 -22.16 9.44 3.26
N THR A 452 -21.25 9.88 2.38
CA THR A 452 -20.64 11.20 2.50
C THR A 452 -21.68 12.31 2.31
N HIS A 453 -22.68 12.12 1.45
CA HIS A 453 -23.80 13.06 1.35
C HIS A 453 -24.64 13.10 2.63
N ILE A 454 -24.93 11.95 3.24
CA ILE A 454 -25.68 11.89 4.51
C ILE A 454 -24.93 12.63 5.62
N ILE A 455 -23.62 12.38 5.76
CA ILE A 455 -22.74 13.06 6.71
C ILE A 455 -22.70 14.56 6.45
N HIS A 456 -22.54 14.96 5.18
CA HIS A 456 -22.48 16.37 4.83
C HIS A 456 -23.75 17.10 5.22
N GLY A 457 -24.93 16.50 4.99
CA GLY A 457 -26.22 17.02 5.46
C GLY A 457 -26.23 17.27 6.98
N ALA A 458 -25.74 16.32 7.78
CA ALA A 458 -25.64 16.49 9.23
C ALA A 458 -24.64 17.60 9.64
N VAL A 459 -23.47 17.67 8.97
CA VAL A 459 -22.42 18.67 9.26
C VAL A 459 -22.87 20.10 9.02
N VAL A 460 -23.71 20.30 8.00
CA VAL A 460 -24.30 21.61 7.69
C VAL A 460 -25.64 21.85 8.39
N HIS A 461 -26.00 20.98 9.34
CA HIS A 461 -27.24 21.04 10.11
C HIS A 461 -28.49 21.08 9.22
N TYR A 462 -28.49 20.36 8.10
CA TYR A 462 -29.62 20.27 7.16
C TYR A 462 -30.15 21.64 6.70
N HIS A 463 -29.30 22.67 6.70
CA HIS A 463 -29.64 24.02 6.27
C HIS A 463 -29.41 24.21 4.76
N GLY A 464 -30.31 24.97 4.13
CA GLY A 464 -30.10 25.55 2.81
C GLY A 464 -29.95 24.56 1.65
N SER A 465 -29.68 25.10 0.46
CA SER A 465 -29.37 24.30 -0.73
C SER A 465 -27.86 24.29 -0.95
N ASN A 466 -27.23 23.14 -0.72
CA ASN A 466 -25.81 22.98 -0.96
C ASN A 466 -25.47 23.01 -2.46
N PRO A 467 -24.45 23.77 -2.89
CA PRO A 467 -23.97 23.72 -4.26
C PRO A 467 -23.59 22.29 -4.67
N ILE A 468 -24.00 21.87 -5.86
CA ILE A 468 -23.83 20.49 -6.31
C ILE A 468 -22.36 20.13 -6.50
N TRP A 469 -21.53 21.05 -6.99
CA TRP A 469 -20.08 20.85 -7.10
C TRP A 469 -19.44 20.55 -5.74
N LEU A 470 -19.90 21.21 -4.68
CA LEU A 470 -19.36 21.01 -3.34
C LEU A 470 -19.75 19.62 -2.82
N ARG A 471 -21.02 19.24 -2.97
CA ARG A 471 -21.51 17.92 -2.54
C ARG A 471 -20.80 16.77 -3.26
N GLU A 472 -20.77 16.83 -4.59
CA GLU A 472 -20.18 15.79 -5.44
C GLU A 472 -18.66 15.74 -5.24
N GLY A 473 -18.00 16.90 -5.19
CA GLY A 473 -16.56 16.99 -4.98
C GLY A 473 -16.11 16.41 -3.64
N ILE A 474 -16.87 16.63 -2.55
CA ILE A 474 -16.61 16.00 -1.25
C ILE A 474 -16.80 14.48 -1.34
N ALA A 475 -17.86 14.01 -2.00
CA ALA A 475 -18.16 12.58 -2.07
C ALA A 475 -17.13 11.81 -2.91
N VAL A 476 -16.77 12.31 -4.10
CA VAL A 476 -15.71 11.77 -4.96
C VAL A 476 -14.35 11.76 -4.25
N ARG A 477 -14.08 12.74 -3.38
CA ARG A 477 -12.84 12.76 -2.59
C ARG A 477 -12.71 11.57 -1.64
N GLN A 478 -13.83 11.05 -1.13
CA GLN A 478 -13.87 9.93 -0.20
C GLN A 478 -13.78 8.55 -0.87
N GLU A 479 -14.02 8.53 -2.18
CA GLU A 479 -13.91 7.34 -3.02
C GLU A 479 -12.48 6.79 -3.09
N PRO A 480 -12.32 5.50 -3.42
CA PRO A 480 -11.03 4.84 -3.51
C PRO A 480 -10.09 5.46 -4.54
N TRP A 481 -8.80 5.11 -4.43
CA TRP A 481 -7.75 5.60 -5.33
C TRP A 481 -8.09 5.44 -6.82
N PHE A 482 -8.72 4.33 -7.23
CA PHE A 482 -8.98 4.04 -8.64
C PHE A 482 -10.03 4.97 -9.25
N LYS A 483 -11.05 5.37 -8.48
CA LYS A 483 -12.02 6.40 -8.91
C LYS A 483 -11.34 7.76 -9.08
N ARG A 484 -10.47 8.12 -8.14
CA ARG A 484 -9.69 9.37 -8.22
C ARG A 484 -8.72 9.38 -9.42
N MET A 485 -8.13 8.24 -9.77
CA MET A 485 -7.33 8.10 -11.00
C MET A 485 -8.18 8.25 -12.26
N ARG A 486 -9.41 7.70 -12.26
CA ARG A 486 -10.37 7.93 -13.35
C ARG A 486 -10.68 9.42 -13.50
N MET A 487 -10.92 10.14 -12.40
CA MET A 487 -11.14 11.60 -12.42
C MET A 487 -9.95 12.36 -13.00
N ALA A 488 -8.72 12.04 -12.58
CA ALA A 488 -7.52 12.67 -13.13
C ALA A 488 -7.39 12.46 -14.65
N ARG A 489 -7.76 11.26 -15.14
CA ARG A 489 -7.76 10.97 -16.58
C ARG A 489 -8.80 11.77 -17.34
N ILE A 490 -10.01 11.91 -16.81
CA ILE A 490 -11.08 12.73 -17.41
C ILE A 490 -10.63 14.19 -17.55
N ILE A 491 -10.00 14.75 -16.51
CA ILE A 491 -9.45 16.13 -16.57
C ILE A 491 -8.39 16.24 -17.67
N ARG A 492 -7.46 15.28 -17.78
CA ARG A 492 -6.43 15.26 -18.82
C ARG A 492 -7.01 15.19 -20.22
N GLU A 493 -7.96 14.29 -20.44
CA GLU A 493 -8.64 14.13 -21.73
C GLU A 493 -9.37 15.42 -22.11
N ALA A 494 -10.12 16.03 -21.18
CA ALA A 494 -10.77 17.32 -21.40
C ALA A 494 -9.78 18.49 -21.61
N GLN A 495 -8.62 18.48 -20.94
CA GLN A 495 -7.57 19.48 -21.15
C GLN A 495 -6.99 19.40 -22.57
N ASN A 496 -6.66 18.20 -23.03
CA ASN A 496 -6.14 17.96 -24.38
C ASN A 496 -7.14 18.37 -25.46
N ASP A 497 -8.43 18.17 -25.20
CA ASP A 497 -9.53 18.54 -26.09
C ASP A 497 -9.92 20.03 -26.01
N GLY A 498 -9.36 20.80 -25.06
CA GLY A 498 -9.77 22.19 -24.82
C GLY A 498 -11.20 22.34 -24.27
N LYS A 499 -11.72 21.32 -23.57
CA LYS A 499 -13.11 21.23 -23.08
C LYS A 499 -13.25 21.39 -21.56
N LEU A 500 -12.21 21.81 -20.85
CA LEU A 500 -12.30 22.05 -19.40
C LEU A 500 -13.36 23.11 -19.09
N LEU A 501 -14.14 22.88 -18.03
CA LEU A 501 -15.09 23.87 -17.52
C LEU A 501 -14.32 24.99 -16.81
N THR A 502 -14.81 26.22 -16.95
CA THR A 502 -14.32 27.36 -16.16
C THR A 502 -14.79 27.27 -14.71
N LEU A 503 -14.17 28.06 -13.83
CA LEU A 503 -14.53 28.10 -12.41
C LEU A 503 -16.00 28.51 -12.22
N GLU A 504 -16.48 29.44 -13.04
CA GLU A 504 -17.86 29.93 -13.02
C GLU A 504 -18.81 28.84 -13.46
N GLN A 505 -18.49 28.14 -14.55
CA GLN A 505 -19.31 27.02 -15.02
C GLN A 505 -19.46 25.94 -13.95
N VAL A 506 -18.42 25.66 -13.17
CA VAL A 506 -18.48 24.69 -12.06
C VAL A 506 -19.27 25.24 -10.87
N ILE A 507 -18.96 26.46 -10.41
CA ILE A 507 -19.54 27.03 -9.18
C ILE A 507 -21.03 27.39 -9.37
N GLU A 508 -21.40 27.89 -10.54
CA GLU A 508 -22.76 28.35 -10.85
C GLU A 508 -23.68 27.24 -11.35
N GLN A 509 -23.15 26.02 -11.57
CA GLN A 509 -23.92 24.87 -12.03
C GLN A 509 -25.10 24.58 -11.08
N LYS A 510 -26.32 24.63 -11.65
CA LYS A 510 -27.57 24.30 -10.95
C LYS A 510 -28.04 22.92 -11.38
N GLY A 511 -28.19 22.02 -10.42
CA GLY A 511 -28.53 20.62 -10.72
C GLY A 511 -27.44 19.92 -11.53
N TYR A 512 -27.70 18.67 -11.94
CA TYR A 512 -26.73 17.91 -12.72
C TYR A 512 -26.60 18.46 -14.14
N PRO A 513 -25.37 18.57 -14.68
CA PRO A 513 -25.17 18.94 -16.08
C PRO A 513 -25.66 17.82 -17.01
N PRO A 514 -25.72 18.06 -18.34
CA PRO A 514 -26.01 17.01 -19.32
C PRO A 514 -25.08 15.79 -19.14
N GLY A 515 -25.58 14.58 -19.42
CA GLY A 515 -24.91 13.32 -19.09
C GLY A 515 -23.45 13.22 -19.55
N GLU A 516 -23.11 13.79 -20.70
CA GLU A 516 -21.74 13.81 -21.24
C GLU A 516 -20.74 14.66 -20.41
N LEU A 517 -21.25 15.63 -19.64
CA LEU A 517 -20.44 16.53 -18.80
C LEU A 517 -20.43 16.12 -17.32
N VAL A 518 -21.27 15.18 -16.88
CA VAL A 518 -21.39 14.78 -15.47
C VAL A 518 -20.05 14.32 -14.91
N ASP A 519 -19.36 13.45 -15.63
CA ASP A 519 -18.06 12.91 -15.22
C ASP A 519 -16.98 14.00 -15.12
N LEU A 520 -16.94 14.92 -16.08
CA LEU A 520 -15.99 16.04 -16.07
C LEU A 520 -16.30 17.00 -14.92
N PHE A 521 -17.58 17.33 -14.73
CA PHE A 521 -18.05 18.16 -13.64
C PHE A 521 -17.68 17.57 -12.28
N TYR A 522 -17.85 16.27 -12.08
CA TYR A 522 -17.44 15.57 -10.84
C TYR A 522 -15.93 15.62 -10.65
N ALA A 523 -15.15 15.38 -11.71
CA ALA A 523 -13.69 15.40 -11.63
C ALA A 523 -13.15 16.78 -11.24
N GLN A 524 -13.68 17.83 -11.88
CA GLN A 524 -13.32 19.22 -11.65
C GLN A 524 -13.80 19.72 -10.27
N SER A 525 -14.99 19.29 -9.82
CA SER A 525 -15.51 19.52 -8.47
C SER A 525 -14.63 18.89 -7.39
N TYR A 526 -14.20 17.64 -7.59
CA TYR A 526 -13.26 16.95 -6.71
C TYR A 526 -11.93 17.70 -6.58
N ALA A 527 -11.42 18.22 -7.69
CA ALA A 527 -10.19 19.01 -7.69
C ALA A 527 -10.37 20.32 -6.89
N LEU A 528 -11.48 21.02 -7.07
CA LEU A 528 -11.77 22.27 -6.37
C LEU A 528 -11.92 22.06 -4.86
N VAL A 529 -12.71 21.06 -4.44
CA VAL A 529 -12.87 20.70 -3.03
C VAL A 529 -11.53 20.32 -2.39
N THR A 530 -10.70 19.55 -3.10
CA THR A 530 -9.38 19.18 -2.57
C THR A 530 -8.45 20.38 -2.43
N ALA A 531 -8.51 21.35 -3.36
CA ALA A 531 -7.73 22.59 -3.26
C ALA A 531 -8.15 23.45 -2.06
N LEU A 532 -9.45 23.56 -1.77
CA LEU A 532 -9.98 24.26 -0.60
C LEU A 532 -9.56 23.57 0.70
N GLN A 533 -9.73 22.25 0.80
CA GLN A 533 -9.34 21.51 1.99
C GLN A 533 -7.83 21.54 2.26
N ARG A 534 -7.00 21.53 1.21
CA ARG A 534 -5.53 21.73 1.34
C ARG A 534 -5.16 23.15 1.77
N SER A 535 -5.99 24.14 1.44
CA SER A 535 -5.72 25.54 1.77
C SER A 535 -5.97 25.86 3.24
N GLY A 536 -7.02 25.27 3.84
CA GLY A 536 -7.46 25.65 5.19
C GLY A 536 -7.50 24.54 6.23
N GLY A 537 -7.14 23.31 5.87
CA GLY A 537 -7.29 22.17 6.76
C GLY A 537 -8.75 21.81 7.01
N LYS A 538 -8.99 21.04 8.07
CA LYS A 538 -10.30 20.43 8.35
C LYS A 538 -11.31 21.44 8.91
N GLU A 539 -10.85 22.27 9.84
CA GLU A 539 -11.69 23.19 10.61
C GLU A 539 -12.24 24.29 9.70
N GLN A 540 -11.38 24.95 8.92
CA GLN A 540 -11.81 25.97 7.96
C GLN A 540 -12.68 25.37 6.85
N PHE A 541 -12.36 24.16 6.38
CA PHE A 541 -13.19 23.49 5.38
C PHE A 541 -14.60 23.21 5.88
N THR A 542 -14.74 22.80 7.13
CA THR A 542 -16.04 22.57 7.78
C THR A 542 -16.82 23.86 7.98
N GLN A 543 -16.14 24.94 8.40
CA GLN A 543 -16.75 26.27 8.46
C GLN A 543 -17.25 26.72 7.07
N PHE A 544 -16.44 26.54 6.03
CA PHE A 544 -16.83 26.85 4.66
C PHE A 544 -18.07 26.07 4.21
N CYS A 545 -18.14 24.76 4.46
CA CYS A 545 -19.31 23.96 4.08
C CYS A 545 -20.59 24.50 4.72
N ARG A 546 -20.54 24.91 5.99
CA ARG A 546 -21.68 25.51 6.70
C ARG A 546 -22.09 26.86 6.10
N GLN A 547 -21.13 27.72 5.77
CA GLN A 547 -21.42 29.04 5.19
C GLN A 547 -21.89 28.97 3.72
N ALA A 548 -21.35 28.03 2.93
CA ALA A 548 -21.72 27.85 1.54
C ALA A 548 -23.19 27.41 1.34
N CYS A 549 -23.86 26.95 2.42
CA CYS A 549 -25.28 26.63 2.42
C CYS A 549 -26.20 27.86 2.40
N THR A 550 -25.71 28.99 2.94
CA THR A 550 -26.51 30.21 3.18
C THR A 550 -26.03 31.41 2.36
N ALA A 551 -24.78 31.39 1.89
CA ALA A 551 -24.17 32.44 1.09
C ALA A 551 -23.83 31.96 -0.33
N LYS A 552 -23.61 32.90 -1.26
CA LYS A 552 -23.02 32.56 -2.57
C LYS A 552 -21.62 31.97 -2.35
N ALA A 553 -21.29 30.88 -3.05
CA ALA A 553 -20.07 30.11 -2.83
C ALA A 553 -18.79 30.97 -2.83
N LEU A 554 -18.61 31.89 -3.78
CA LEU A 554 -17.43 32.78 -3.83
C LEU A 554 -17.35 33.74 -2.64
N ALA A 555 -18.49 34.20 -2.10
CA ALA A 555 -18.50 35.04 -0.91
C ALA A 555 -18.04 34.23 0.31
N ALA A 556 -18.53 32.99 0.46
CA ALA A 556 -18.08 32.09 1.52
C ALA A 556 -16.58 31.74 1.38
N VAL A 557 -16.07 31.56 0.16
CA VAL A 557 -14.63 31.35 -0.06
C VAL A 557 -13.82 32.56 0.40
N LYS A 558 -14.24 33.77 0.03
CA LYS A 558 -13.56 35.00 0.41
C LYS A 558 -13.57 35.23 1.92
N GLU A 559 -14.69 34.94 2.58
CA GLU A 559 -14.83 35.11 4.03
C GLU A 559 -13.98 34.11 4.82
N VAL A 560 -14.02 32.82 4.45
CA VAL A 560 -13.34 31.76 5.21
C VAL A 560 -11.85 31.67 4.88
N TYR A 561 -11.48 31.82 3.61
CA TYR A 561 -10.10 31.60 3.14
C TYR A 561 -9.37 32.88 2.77
N GLY A 562 -10.06 34.03 2.70
CA GLY A 562 -9.46 35.29 2.24
C GLY A 562 -9.07 35.27 0.76
N LEU A 563 -9.62 34.37 -0.05
CA LEU A 563 -9.28 34.22 -1.47
C LEU A 563 -10.30 34.94 -2.34
N ASP A 564 -9.81 35.68 -3.34
CA ASP A 564 -10.66 36.11 -4.43
C ASP A 564 -10.84 35.00 -5.48
N ARG A 565 -11.56 35.34 -6.56
CA ARG A 565 -11.86 34.42 -7.66
C ARG A 565 -10.59 33.94 -8.37
N ASP A 566 -9.68 34.85 -8.68
CA ASP A 566 -8.50 34.57 -9.51
C ASP A 566 -7.49 33.73 -8.72
N GLU A 567 -7.36 33.99 -7.41
CA GLU A 567 -6.57 33.15 -6.51
C GLU A 567 -7.15 31.76 -6.32
N LEU A 568 -8.48 31.64 -6.20
CA LEU A 568 -9.15 30.33 -6.14
C LEU A 568 -8.90 29.55 -7.43
N GLU A 569 -9.09 30.18 -8.59
CA GLU A 569 -8.89 29.55 -9.89
C GLU A 569 -7.44 29.08 -10.07
N LYS A 570 -6.46 29.91 -9.69
CA LYS A 570 -5.05 29.54 -9.74
C LYS A 570 -4.72 28.32 -8.87
N ARG A 571 -5.25 28.28 -7.64
CA ARG A 571 -5.04 27.13 -6.72
C ARG A 571 -5.72 25.87 -7.25
N TRP A 572 -6.90 26.01 -7.80
CA TRP A 572 -7.66 24.91 -8.37
C TRP A 572 -6.97 24.32 -9.60
N LYS A 573 -6.58 25.16 -10.58
CA LYS A 573 -5.81 24.72 -11.77
C LYS A 573 -4.48 24.07 -11.42
N LYS A 574 -3.77 24.60 -10.41
CA LYS A 574 -2.56 23.95 -9.88
C LYS A 574 -2.88 22.55 -9.37
N HIS A 575 -4.00 22.38 -8.67
CA HIS A 575 -4.38 21.07 -8.16
C HIS A 575 -4.84 20.10 -9.26
N GLU A 576 -5.53 20.57 -10.29
CA GLU A 576 -5.82 19.76 -11.49
C GLU A 576 -4.53 19.24 -12.13
N ALA A 577 -3.51 20.11 -12.28
CA ALA A 577 -2.19 19.72 -12.78
C ALA A 577 -1.50 18.68 -11.88
N ASP A 578 -1.53 18.87 -10.55
CA ASP A 578 -1.00 17.90 -9.59
C ASP A 578 -1.68 16.53 -9.75
N LEU A 579 -3.02 16.51 -9.88
CA LEU A 579 -3.79 15.27 -10.07
C LEU A 579 -3.42 14.57 -11.37
N MET A 580 -3.30 15.32 -12.47
CA MET A 580 -2.87 14.76 -13.74
C MET A 580 -1.46 14.18 -13.64
N SER A 581 -0.52 14.83 -12.96
CA SER A 581 0.85 14.31 -12.79
C SER A 581 0.92 12.94 -12.10
N LEU A 582 -0.11 12.55 -11.32
CA LEU A 582 -0.19 11.22 -10.72
C LEU A 582 -0.37 10.10 -11.75
N LEU A 583 -0.85 10.42 -12.95
CA LEU A 583 -0.96 9.46 -14.05
C LEU A 583 0.42 9.15 -14.67
N ASP A 584 1.39 10.06 -14.52
CA ASP A 584 2.72 9.94 -15.13
C ASP A 584 3.76 9.34 -14.17
N LYS A 585 3.44 9.23 -12.88
CA LYS A 585 4.26 8.51 -11.90
C LYS A 585 4.06 7.00 -12.10
N VAL A 586 4.79 6.48 -13.09
CA VAL A 586 4.97 5.07 -13.42
C VAL A 586 6.19 4.54 -12.68
#